data_AF-A0A7H0HAD2-F1
#
_entry.id   AF-A0A7H0HAD2-F1
#
_cell.length_a   1.000
_cell.length_b   1.000
_cell.length_c   1.000
_cell.angle_alpha   90.00
_cell.angle_beta   90.00
_cell.angle_gamma   90.00
#
_symmetry.space_group_name_H-M   'P 1'
#
loop_
_entity.id
_entity.type
_entity.pdbx_description
1 polymer ?
#
loop_
_entity_poly.entity_id
_entity_poly.type
_entity_poly.pdbx_seq_one_letter_code
_entity_poly.pdbx_strand_id
1 'polypeptide(L)'
;MGGGPVNGEVVIVLGEVATSDTAPPGWQRLLRDVGIVDMSFPPELLDASFSQLRAFIGLSAWSPGQLENELLRGSWFRAWARPDDIFGDPAGLWRRVLRRMGGATGRWSTWAEEPALN
;
A
#
# COMPACT_ATOMS: atom_id res chain seq x y z
N MET A 1 -17.18 13.66 10.08
CA MET A 1 -16.64 12.28 10.19
C MET A 1 -15.91 11.99 8.89
N GLY A 2 -14.71 12.55 8.70
CA GLY A 2 -13.97 12.43 7.45
C GLY A 2 -12.77 11.52 7.65
N GLY A 3 -12.74 10.40 6.93
CA GLY A 3 -11.47 9.74 6.59
C GLY A 3 -10.61 10.75 5.82
N GLY A 4 -9.31 10.77 6.10
CA GLY A 4 -8.40 11.88 5.78
C GLY A 4 -8.47 12.44 4.35
N PRO A 5 -7.91 13.64 4.13
CA PRO A 5 -8.04 14.39 2.89
C PRO A 5 -7.55 13.56 1.69
N VAL A 6 -8.44 13.28 0.73
CA VAL A 6 -8.06 12.77 -0.58
C VAL A 6 -7.64 13.97 -1.42
N ASN A 7 -6.34 14.24 -1.49
CA ASN A 7 -5.81 15.15 -2.53
C ASN A 7 -5.82 14.40 -3.86
N GLY A 8 -6.92 14.51 -4.61
CA GLY A 8 -7.13 13.82 -5.89
C GLY A 8 -6.17 14.20 -7.02
N GLU A 9 -5.27 15.16 -6.78
CA GLU A 9 -4.30 15.65 -7.77
C GLU A 9 -2.91 15.00 -7.62
N VAL A 10 -2.68 14.22 -6.57
CA VAL A 10 -1.38 13.56 -6.36
C VAL A 10 -1.39 12.19 -7.04
N VAL A 11 -0.43 11.94 -7.90
CA VAL A 11 -0.16 10.59 -8.43
C VAL A 11 1.14 10.09 -7.81
N ILE A 12 1.14 8.85 -7.33
CA ILE A 12 2.32 8.17 -6.78
C ILE A 12 2.52 6.88 -7.58
N VAL A 13 3.74 6.67 -8.07
CA VAL A 13 4.11 5.42 -8.73
C VAL A 13 4.99 4.61 -7.79
N LEU A 14 4.61 3.36 -7.55
CA LEU A 14 5.42 2.39 -6.84
C LEU A 14 6.03 1.41 -7.84
N GLY A 15 7.31 1.09 -7.64
CA GLY A 15 8.06 0.14 -8.46
C GLY A 15 8.83 -0.85 -7.61
N GLU A 16 8.76 -2.12 -7.99
CA GLU A 16 9.64 -3.18 -7.51
C GLU A 16 10.85 -3.31 -8.45
N VAL A 17 12.07 -3.17 -7.92
CA VAL A 17 13.28 -3.23 -8.75
C VAL A 17 13.48 -4.64 -9.31
N ALA A 18 13.94 -4.73 -10.56
CA ALA A 18 14.23 -6.02 -11.19
C ALA A 18 15.46 -6.72 -10.56
N THR A 19 16.42 -5.93 -10.07
CA THR A 19 17.63 -6.40 -9.40
C THR A 19 17.91 -5.58 -8.14
N SER A 20 18.07 -6.22 -7.00
CA SER A 20 18.27 -5.57 -5.69
C SER A 20 19.66 -4.94 -5.49
N ASP A 21 20.62 -5.26 -6.36
CA ASP A 21 22.02 -4.85 -6.19
C ASP A 21 22.29 -3.39 -6.55
N THR A 22 21.45 -2.75 -7.38
CA THR A 22 21.63 -1.35 -7.75
C THR A 22 20.28 -0.64 -7.82
N ALA A 23 20.13 0.40 -6.99
CA ALA A 23 18.95 1.24 -7.00
C ALA A 23 18.93 2.10 -8.29
N PRO A 24 17.83 2.06 -9.07
CA PRO A 24 17.68 2.94 -10.23
C PRO A 24 17.69 4.43 -9.81
N PRO A 25 18.18 5.34 -10.67
CA PRO A 25 18.11 6.77 -10.40
C PRO A 25 16.64 7.22 -10.27
N GLY A 26 16.33 8.11 -9.33
CA GLY A 26 14.94 8.57 -9.12
C GLY A 26 14.02 7.54 -8.46
N TRP A 27 14.53 6.38 -8.03
CA TRP A 27 13.80 5.44 -7.18
C TRP A 27 14.16 5.62 -5.71
N GLN A 28 13.14 5.73 -4.87
CA GLN A 28 13.30 5.86 -3.41
C GLN A 28 12.69 4.66 -2.69
N ARG A 29 13.55 3.83 -2.09
CA ARG A 29 13.16 2.64 -1.33
C ARG A 29 12.16 2.95 -0.21
N LEU A 30 11.07 2.17 -0.16
CA LEU A 30 10.08 2.16 0.93
C LEU A 30 10.14 0.85 1.72
N LEU A 31 10.16 -0.29 1.02
CA LEU A 31 10.09 -1.62 1.61
C LEU A 31 10.86 -2.62 0.73
N ARG A 32 11.93 -3.22 1.26
CA ARG A 32 12.74 -4.22 0.53
C ARG A 32 13.12 -3.68 -0.86
N ASP A 33 12.62 -4.32 -1.91
CA ASP A 33 12.86 -4.01 -3.32
C ASP A 33 11.78 -3.09 -3.91
N VAL A 34 10.82 -2.62 -3.10
CA VAL A 34 9.73 -1.72 -3.48
C VAL A 34 10.02 -0.29 -3.04
N GLY A 35 9.76 0.67 -3.92
CA GLY A 35 9.96 2.09 -3.65
C GLY A 35 9.14 2.99 -4.57
N ILE A 36 9.22 4.29 -4.31
CA ILE A 36 8.58 5.34 -5.12
C ILE A 36 9.42 5.59 -6.36
N VAL A 37 8.78 5.66 -7.52
CA VAL A 37 9.42 6.02 -8.80
C VAL A 37 9.07 7.47 -9.12
N ASP A 38 10.09 8.29 -9.34
CA ASP A 38 9.93 9.66 -9.83
C ASP A 38 9.29 9.66 -11.24
N MET A 39 8.35 10.57 -11.50
CA MET A 39 7.69 10.67 -12.82
C MET A 39 8.62 11.16 -13.93
N SER A 40 9.76 11.76 -13.57
CA SER A 40 10.83 12.12 -14.51
C SER A 40 11.73 10.93 -14.88
N PHE A 41 11.46 9.73 -14.34
CA PHE A 41 12.19 8.53 -14.72
C PHE A 41 12.03 8.25 -16.22
N PRO A 42 13.14 8.05 -16.96
CA PRO A 42 13.08 7.83 -18.41
C PRO A 42 12.23 6.59 -18.76
N PRO A 43 11.17 6.72 -19.58
CA PRO A 43 10.26 5.61 -19.85
C PRO A 43 10.95 4.44 -20.56
N GLU A 44 12.02 4.71 -21.31
CA GLU A 44 12.80 3.70 -22.03
C GLU A 44 13.58 2.77 -21.09
N LEU A 45 13.78 3.18 -19.84
CA LEU A 45 14.51 2.42 -18.82
C LEU A 45 13.59 1.64 -17.87
N LEU A 46 12.27 1.82 -17.95
CA LEU A 46 11.31 1.24 -16.99
C LEU A 46 11.38 -0.29 -16.99
N ASP A 47 11.29 -0.91 -18.16
CA ASP A 47 11.28 -2.37 -18.32
C ASP A 47 12.60 -3.02 -17.89
N ALA A 48 13.71 -2.29 -18.00
CA ALA A 48 15.03 -2.76 -17.56
C ALA A 48 15.23 -2.60 -16.04
N SER A 49 14.53 -1.66 -15.42
CA SER A 49 14.77 -1.25 -14.03
C SER A 49 13.78 -1.86 -13.04
N PHE A 50 12.54 -2.13 -13.48
CA PHE A 50 11.46 -2.56 -12.61
C PHE A 50 10.81 -3.85 -13.11
N SER A 51 10.54 -4.77 -12.19
CA SER A 51 9.77 -5.99 -12.47
C SER A 51 8.27 -5.74 -12.41
N GLN A 52 7.83 -4.80 -11.56
CA GLN A 52 6.43 -4.43 -11.38
C GLN A 52 6.30 -2.93 -11.13
N LEU A 53 5.26 -2.32 -11.68
CA LEU A 53 4.90 -0.92 -11.48
C LEU A 53 3.40 -0.80 -11.19
N ARG A 54 3.03 0.09 -10.27
CA ARG A 54 1.62 0.45 -10.02
C ARG A 54 1.50 1.93 -9.66
N ALA A 55 0.59 2.62 -10.36
CA ALA A 55 0.24 4.00 -10.06
C ALA A 55 -0.98 4.08 -9.13
N PHE A 56 -0.94 5.03 -8.21
CA PHE A 56 -2.01 5.35 -7.28
C PHE A 56 -2.37 6.82 -7.43
N ILE A 57 -3.68 7.10 -7.45
CA ILE A 57 -4.22 8.46 -7.51
C ILE A 57 -4.78 8.79 -6.14
N GLY A 58 -4.29 9.87 -5.56
CA GLY A 58 -4.60 10.27 -4.20
C GLY A 58 -3.59 9.74 -3.18
N LEU A 59 -3.49 10.46 -2.07
CA LEU A 59 -2.67 10.11 -0.92
C LEU A 59 -3.51 10.29 0.34
N SER A 60 -3.46 9.32 1.25
CA SER A 60 -3.94 9.51 2.63
C SER A 60 -2.80 10.08 3.46
N ALA A 61 -3.05 11.22 4.11
CA ALA A 61 -2.10 11.88 4.98
C ALA A 61 -2.69 12.07 6.37
N TRP A 62 -1.82 12.00 7.38
CA TRP A 62 -2.17 12.27 8.77
C TRP A 62 -1.49 13.54 9.24
N SER A 63 -2.22 14.35 10.01
CA SER A 63 -1.60 15.43 10.77
C SER A 63 -0.66 14.87 11.85
N PRO A 64 0.30 15.66 12.36
CA PRO A 64 1.17 15.22 13.44
C PRO A 64 0.37 14.68 14.64
N GLY A 65 0.70 13.48 15.11
CA GLY A 65 0.03 12.82 16.24
C GLY A 65 -1.34 12.21 15.94
N GLN A 66 -1.88 12.38 14.73
CA GLN A 66 -3.22 11.88 14.40
C GLN A 66 -3.23 10.34 14.28
N LEU A 67 -2.24 9.77 13.59
CA LEU A 67 -2.15 8.31 13.39
C LEU A 67 -1.99 7.58 14.72
N GLU A 68 -1.16 8.10 15.62
CA GLU A 68 -0.94 7.54 16.96
C GLU A 68 -2.24 7.52 17.77
N ASN A 69 -3.00 8.61 17.74
CA ASN A 69 -4.29 8.70 18.40
C ASN A 69 -5.32 7.73 17.81
N GLU A 70 -5.33 7.55 16.49
CA GLU A 70 -6.24 6.61 15.81
C GLU A 70 -5.86 5.15 16.12
N LEU A 71 -4.57 4.83 16.21
CA LEU A 71 -4.08 3.51 16.65
C LEU A 71 -4.49 3.21 18.10
N LEU A 72 -4.33 4.18 19.02
CA LEU A 72 -4.72 4.01 20.43
C LEU A 72 -6.22 3.78 20.61
N ARG A 73 -7.05 4.37 19.74
CA ARG A 73 -8.51 4.17 19.74
C ARG A 73 -8.95 2.87 19.08
N GLY A 74 -8.02 2.11 18.48
CA GLY A 74 -8.33 0.87 17.77
C GLY A 74 -8.95 1.09 16.39
N SER A 75 -8.81 2.28 15.80
CA SER A 75 -9.34 2.60 14.46
C SER A 75 -8.56 1.93 13.32
N TRP A 76 -7.35 1.42 13.59
CA TRP A 76 -6.49 0.78 12.58
C TRP A 76 -5.85 -0.51 13.09
N PHE A 77 -5.74 -1.48 12.18
CA PHE A 77 -4.90 -2.65 12.36
C PHE A 77 -3.55 -2.45 11.67
N ARG A 78 -2.45 -2.79 12.35
CA ARG A 78 -1.10 -2.73 11.77
C ARG A 78 -0.73 -4.08 11.17
N ALA A 79 -0.36 -4.09 9.90
CA ALA A 79 0.09 -5.28 9.19
C ALA A 79 1.47 -5.04 8.56
N TRP A 80 2.27 -6.10 8.44
CA TRP A 80 3.45 -6.07 7.60
C TRP A 80 3.03 -6.09 6.13
N ALA A 81 3.49 -5.08 5.39
CA ALA A 81 3.31 -4.98 3.95
C ALA A 81 4.16 -6.04 3.22
N ARG A 82 3.62 -6.58 2.14
CA ARG A 82 4.29 -7.46 1.19
C ARG A 82 4.17 -6.89 -0.23
N PRO A 83 5.11 -7.16 -1.15
CA PRO A 83 4.99 -6.75 -2.55
C PRO A 83 3.66 -7.18 -3.19
N ASP A 84 3.16 -8.37 -2.87
CA ASP A 84 1.87 -8.88 -3.35
C ASP A 84 0.66 -8.04 -2.87
N ASP A 85 0.77 -7.34 -1.72
CA ASP A 85 -0.28 -6.42 -1.28
C ASP A 85 -0.33 -5.16 -2.15
N ILE A 86 0.79 -4.81 -2.79
CA ILE A 86 0.96 -3.62 -3.63
C ILE A 86 0.64 -3.96 -5.08
N PHE A 87 1.23 -5.02 -5.63
CA PHE A 87 1.17 -5.35 -7.06
C PHE A 87 0.21 -6.49 -7.41
N GLY A 88 -0.29 -7.25 -6.41
CA GLY A 88 -1.27 -8.30 -6.62
C GLY A 88 -2.67 -7.77 -6.92
N ASP A 89 -3.63 -8.69 -7.09
CA ASP A 89 -5.02 -8.37 -7.38
C ASP A 89 -5.66 -7.55 -6.23
N PRO A 90 -6.15 -6.32 -6.45
CA PRO A 90 -6.80 -5.55 -5.39
C PRO A 90 -8.07 -6.23 -4.85
N ALA A 91 -8.74 -7.07 -5.65
CA ALA A 91 -9.94 -7.77 -5.22
C ALA A 91 -9.61 -8.71 -4.04
N GLY A 92 -10.35 -8.54 -2.94
CA GLY A 92 -10.14 -9.34 -1.73
C GLY A 92 -8.83 -9.06 -0.97
N LEU A 93 -8.05 -8.05 -1.35
CA LEU A 93 -6.81 -7.67 -0.66
C LEU A 93 -7.04 -7.52 0.86
N TRP A 94 -8.08 -6.78 1.24
CA TRP A 94 -8.47 -6.58 2.65
C TRP A 94 -8.64 -7.91 3.39
N ARG A 95 -9.35 -8.87 2.80
CA ARG A 95 -9.57 -10.20 3.38
C ARG A 95 -8.27 -10.98 3.48
N ARG A 96 -7.41 -10.93 2.46
CA ARG A 96 -6.11 -11.62 2.46
C ARG A 96 -5.18 -11.06 3.55
N VAL A 97 -5.10 -9.74 3.67
CA VAL A 97 -4.30 -9.07 4.72
C VAL A 97 -4.82 -9.44 6.11
N LEU A 98 -6.12 -9.32 6.36
CA LEU A 98 -6.70 -9.69 7.66
C LEU A 98 -6.48 -11.17 8.00
N ARG A 99 -6.73 -12.10 7.06
CA ARG A 99 -6.47 -13.54 7.29
C ARG A 99 -5.03 -13.80 7.69
N ARG A 100 -4.10 -13.14 7.01
CA ARG A 100 -2.66 -13.27 7.28
C ARG A 100 -2.28 -12.77 8.67
N MET A 101 -2.94 -11.74 9.19
CA MET A 101 -2.70 -11.25 10.56
C MET A 101 -3.12 -12.27 11.62
N GLY A 102 -4.14 -13.09 11.33
CA GLY A 102 -4.60 -14.13 12.25
C GLY A 102 -5.21 -13.59 13.55
N GLY A 103 -5.40 -14.47 14.53
CA GLY A 103 -5.93 -14.11 15.85
C GLY A 103 -7.32 -13.45 15.79
N ALA A 104 -7.55 -12.47 16.65
CA ALA A 104 -8.81 -11.72 16.68
C ALA A 104 -9.02 -10.87 15.41
N THR A 105 -7.96 -10.26 14.88
CA THR A 105 -8.01 -9.46 13.65
C THR A 105 -8.38 -10.30 12.42
N GLY A 106 -7.87 -11.52 12.33
CA GLY A 106 -8.18 -12.44 11.24
C GLY A 106 -9.65 -12.87 11.18
N ARG A 107 -10.39 -12.82 12.29
CA ARG A 107 -11.84 -13.10 12.30
C ARG A 107 -12.63 -12.07 11.49
N TRP A 108 -12.14 -10.83 11.39
CA TRP A 108 -12.77 -9.80 10.56
C TRP A 108 -12.66 -10.08 9.06
N SER A 109 -11.83 -11.05 8.64
CA SER A 109 -11.68 -11.40 7.23
C SER A 109 -12.89 -12.14 6.64
N THR A 110 -13.76 -12.70 7.50
CA THR A 110 -15.01 -13.34 7.09
C THR A 110 -16.18 -12.37 7.10
N TRP A 111 -15.96 -11.11 7.51
CA TRP A 111 -17.02 -10.11 7.53
C TRP A 111 -17.53 -9.86 6.11
N ALA A 112 -18.85 -9.95 5.95
CA ALA A 112 -19.56 -9.69 4.71
C ALA A 112 -20.08 -8.24 4.72
N GLU A 113 -20.06 -7.58 3.56
CA GLU A 113 -20.66 -6.24 3.39
C GLU A 113 -22.18 -6.25 3.59
N GLU A 114 -22.81 -7.44 3.63
CA GLU A 114 -24.19 -7.67 4.03
C GLU A 114 -24.25 -8.23 5.46
N PRO A 115 -24.67 -7.42 6.46
CA PRO A 115 -24.78 -7.86 7.85
C PRO A 115 -25.70 -9.08 8.06
N ALA A 116 -26.52 -9.43 7.07
CA ALA A 116 -27.54 -10.47 7.13
C ALA A 116 -27.04 -11.91 6.85
N LEU A 117 -25.76 -12.10 6.51
CA LEU A 117 -25.20 -13.42 6.14
C LEU A 117 -24.18 -13.98 7.16
N ASN A 118 -24.18 -13.49 8.40
CA ASN A 118 -23.43 -14.10 9.50
C ASN A 118 -24.35 -14.82 10.48
#